data_AF-A0AAF3EJR0-F1
#
_entry.id   AF-A0AAF3EJR0-F1
#
_cell.length_a   1.000
_cell.length_b   1.000
_cell.length_c   1.000
_cell.angle_alpha   90.00
_cell.angle_beta   90.00
_cell.angle_gamma   90.00
#
_symmetry.space_group_name_H-M   'P 1'
#
loop_
_entity.id
_entity.type
_entity.pdbx_description
1 polymer ?
#
loop_
_entity_poly.entity_id
_entity_poly.type
_entity_poly.pdbx_seq_one_letter_code
_entity_poly.pdbx_strand_id
1 'polypeptide(L)'
;MFQRFMWLEFDRFFHQISISSAIPLILMGVAFAATFLAILLSIPFAALSVPWLYYGAKLSILTDSTNQPLNNLCFGVLSSHGTASSLTLLLLTDPYRRFIESLLRKLPYGEKLMKLFTKQQHVVSVSITQ
;
A
#
# COMPACT_ATOMS: atom_id res chain seq x y z
N MET A 1 -2.79 -5.20 57.91
CA MET A 1 -3.82 -4.85 56.90
C MET A 1 -3.35 -3.73 55.97
N PHE A 2 -2.81 -2.63 56.51
CA PHE A 2 -2.34 -1.47 55.75
C PHE A 2 -1.20 -1.74 54.74
N GLN A 3 -0.19 -2.54 55.10
CA GLN A 3 0.90 -2.87 54.16
C GLN A 3 0.42 -3.62 52.91
N ARG A 4 -0.52 -4.56 53.06
CA ARG A 4 -1.05 -5.35 51.93
C ARG A 4 -1.92 -4.50 50.99
N PHE A 5 -2.59 -3.49 51.55
CA PHE A 5 -3.35 -2.51 50.76
C PHE A 5 -2.42 -1.59 49.96
N MET A 6 -1.35 -1.10 50.59
CA MET A 6 -0.36 -0.23 49.93
C MET A 6 0.35 -0.93 48.76
N TRP A 7 0.69 -2.21 48.91
CA TRP A 7 1.28 -3.02 47.83
C TRP A 7 0.32 -3.23 46.64
N LEU A 8 -0.99 -3.38 46.88
CA LEU A 8 -1.99 -3.55 45.81
C LEU A 8 -2.30 -2.24 45.05
N GLU A 9 -2.21 -1.08 45.72
CA GLU A 9 -2.30 0.22 45.06
C GLU A 9 -1.04 0.50 44.24
N PHE A 10 0.13 0.14 44.76
CA PHE A 10 1.41 0.25 44.05
C PHE A 10 1.40 -0.60 42.76
N ASP A 11 1.02 -1.88 42.82
CA ASP A 11 0.93 -2.72 41.61
C ASP A 11 -0.07 -2.18 40.57
N ARG A 12 -1.24 -1.69 41.00
CA ARG A 12 -2.22 -1.09 40.08
C ARG A 12 -1.71 0.19 39.44
N PHE A 13 -0.93 0.99 40.16
CA PHE A 13 -0.31 2.20 39.64
C PHE A 13 0.73 1.89 38.56
N PHE A 14 1.61 0.91 38.78
CA PHE A 14 2.59 0.48 37.76
C PHE A 14 1.91 -0.18 36.55
N HIS A 15 0.84 -0.95 36.76
CA HIS A 15 0.07 -1.55 35.66
C HIS A 15 -0.67 -0.50 34.83
N GLN A 16 -1.19 0.56 35.45
CA GLN A 16 -1.77 1.70 34.72
C GLN A 16 -0.72 2.48 33.92
N ILE A 17 0.48 2.71 34.47
CA ILE A 17 1.58 3.39 33.76
C ILE A 17 2.02 2.55 32.54
N SER A 18 2.10 1.22 32.69
CA SER A 18 2.44 0.32 31.59
C SER A 18 1.37 0.27 30.50
N ILE A 19 0.08 0.35 30.85
CA ILE A 19 -1.02 0.42 29.86
C ILE A 19 -1.05 1.80 29.20
N SER A 20 -0.84 2.87 29.97
CA SER A 20 -0.88 4.26 29.51
C SER A 20 0.21 4.58 28.48
N SER A 21 1.40 3.98 28.63
CA SER A 21 2.51 4.11 27.66
C SER A 21 2.38 3.21 26.43
N ALA A 22 1.58 2.13 26.50
CA ALA A 22 1.32 1.24 25.36
C ALA A 22 0.31 1.85 24.37
N ILE A 23 -0.68 2.60 24.84
CA ILE A 23 -1.70 3.27 24.01
C ILE A 23 -1.08 4.21 22.95
N PRO A 24 -0.17 5.15 23.28
CA PRO A 24 0.44 6.04 22.28
C PRO A 24 1.34 5.28 21.31
N LEU A 25 1.98 4.18 21.75
CA LEU A 25 2.81 3.35 20.88
C LEU A 25 1.97 2.59 19.84
N ILE A 26 0.83 2.04 20.25
CA ILE A 26 -0.14 1.39 19.36
C ILE A 26 -0.73 2.42 18.39
N LEU A 27 -1.12 3.59 18.89
CA LEU A 27 -1.67 4.67 18.07
C LEU A 27 -0.67 5.17 17.03
N MET A 28 0.61 5.31 17.40
CA MET A 28 1.68 5.69 16.48
C MET A 28 1.93 4.61 15.42
N GLY A 29 1.87 3.32 15.81
CA GLY A 29 1.93 2.21 14.87
C GLY A 29 0.78 2.20 13.87
N VAL A 30 -0.45 2.46 14.32
CA VAL A 30 -1.64 2.56 13.45
C VAL A 30 -1.53 3.77 12.51
N ALA A 31 -1.10 4.92 13.01
CA ALA A 31 -0.91 6.13 12.20
C ALA A 31 0.19 5.94 11.14
N PHE A 32 1.29 5.28 11.49
CA PHE A 32 2.36 4.93 10.56
C PHE A 32 1.89 3.97 9.46
N ALA A 33 1.11 2.94 9.82
CA ALA A 33 0.53 2.02 8.84
C ALA A 33 -0.46 2.74 7.91
N ALA A 34 -1.31 3.62 8.45
CA ALA A 34 -2.28 4.38 7.66
C ALA A 34 -1.59 5.34 6.67
N THR A 35 -0.54 6.04 7.10
CA THR A 35 0.24 6.93 6.23
C THR A 35 0.99 6.16 5.15
N PHE A 36 1.58 5.02 5.48
CA PHE A 36 2.21 4.12 4.50
C PHE A 36 1.21 3.66 3.42
N LEU A 37 0.01 3.21 3.82
CA LEU A 37 -1.04 2.80 2.89
C LEU A 37 -1.52 3.96 2.01
N ALA A 38 -1.66 5.16 2.59
CA ALA A 38 -2.05 6.35 1.84
C ALA A 38 -1.03 6.69 0.75
N ILE A 39 0.28 6.59 1.05
CA ILE A 39 1.34 6.80 0.05
C ILE A 39 1.25 5.75 -1.06
N LEU A 40 1.05 4.47 -0.72
CA LEU A 40 0.91 3.39 -1.69
C LEU A 40 -0.32 3.51 -2.59
N LEU A 41 -1.41 4.11 -2.09
CA LEU A 41 -2.61 4.43 -2.87
C LEU A 41 -2.37 5.64 -3.79
N SER A 42 -1.60 6.61 -3.32
CA SER A 42 -1.35 7.88 -4.02
C SER A 42 -0.46 7.72 -5.26
N ILE A 43 0.52 6.83 -5.21
CA ILE A 43 1.47 6.59 -6.32
C ILE A 43 0.78 6.11 -7.62
N PRO A 44 -0.02 5.03 -7.62
CA PRO A 44 -0.72 4.57 -8.82
C PRO A 44 -1.78 5.59 -9.29
N PHE A 45 -2.42 6.33 -8.38
CA PHE A 45 -3.31 7.42 -8.74
C PHE A 45 -2.59 8.53 -9.52
N ALA A 46 -1.45 8.99 -9.00
CA ALA A 46 -0.63 10.00 -9.65
C ALA A 46 -0.16 9.51 -11.03
N ALA A 47 0.32 8.27 -11.14
CA ALA A 47 0.77 7.71 -12.42
C ALA A 47 -0.36 7.59 -13.46
N LEU A 48 -1.56 7.17 -13.06
CA LEU A 48 -2.70 6.98 -13.97
C LEU A 48 -3.44 8.27 -14.32
N SER A 49 -3.27 9.33 -13.53
CA SER A 49 -3.84 10.64 -13.81
C SER A 49 -3.05 11.47 -14.82
N VAL A 50 -1.75 11.18 -15.04
CA VAL A 50 -0.90 11.89 -16.02
C VAL A 50 -1.47 11.83 -17.45
N PRO A 51 -1.87 10.66 -18.00
CA PRO A 51 -2.51 10.60 -19.31
C PRO A 51 -3.79 11.43 -19.36
N TRP A 52 -4.61 11.38 -18.31
CA TRP A 52 -5.88 12.11 -18.24
C TRP A 52 -5.69 13.63 -18.24
N LEU A 53 -4.77 14.14 -17.43
CA LEU A 53 -4.45 15.57 -17.42
C LEU A 53 -3.82 16.01 -18.76
N TYR A 54 -2.95 15.19 -19.34
CA TYR A 54 -2.31 15.49 -20.62
C TYR A 54 -3.32 15.53 -21.77
N TYR A 55 -4.14 14.48 -21.94
CA TYR A 55 -5.12 14.42 -23.02
C TYR A 55 -6.30 15.36 -22.79
N GLY A 56 -6.79 15.48 -21.56
CA GLY A 56 -7.88 16.39 -21.20
C GLY A 56 -7.52 17.86 -21.41
N ALA A 57 -6.34 18.30 -20.94
CA ALA A 57 -5.92 19.69 -21.06
C ALA A 57 -5.42 20.04 -22.47
N LYS A 58 -4.58 19.21 -23.11
CA LYS A 58 -4.07 19.55 -24.44
C LYS A 58 -5.09 19.36 -25.55
N LEU A 59 -5.80 18.24 -25.57
CA LEU A 59 -6.64 17.90 -26.72
C LEU A 59 -7.95 18.70 -26.74
N SER A 60 -8.53 18.98 -25.56
CA SER A 60 -9.75 19.77 -25.47
C SER A 60 -9.54 21.26 -25.73
N ILE A 61 -8.36 21.80 -25.41
CA ILE A 61 -8.08 23.25 -25.52
C ILE A 61 -7.45 23.59 -26.88
N LEU A 62 -6.62 22.73 -27.46
CA LEU A 62 -5.87 23.05 -28.69
C LEU A 62 -6.54 22.59 -29.98
N THR A 63 -7.47 21.64 -29.93
CA THR A 63 -7.96 20.96 -31.14
C THR A 63 -9.46 21.00 -31.38
N ASP A 64 -10.28 21.51 -30.44
CA ASP A 64 -11.77 21.52 -30.48
C ASP A 64 -12.44 20.16 -30.80
N SER A 65 -11.66 19.11 -31.03
CA SER A 65 -12.08 17.76 -31.37
C SER A 65 -11.82 16.86 -30.18
N THR A 66 -12.84 16.64 -29.35
CA THR A 66 -12.81 15.60 -28.32
C THR A 66 -12.83 14.24 -29.02
N ASN A 67 -11.65 13.64 -29.19
CA ASN A 67 -11.54 12.29 -29.75
C ASN A 67 -12.18 11.29 -28.77
N GLN A 68 -13.45 10.95 -29.02
CA GLN A 68 -14.24 10.03 -28.20
C GLN A 68 -13.52 8.70 -27.88
N PRO A 69 -12.81 8.05 -28.83
CA PRO A 69 -12.07 6.83 -28.53
C PRO A 69 -10.96 7.05 -27.49
N LEU A 70 -10.25 8.17 -27.57
CA LEU A 70 -9.17 8.52 -26.63
C LEU A 70 -9.72 8.90 -25.26
N ASN A 71 -10.85 9.61 -25.21
CA ASN A 71 -11.51 9.93 -23.94
C ASN A 71 -11.97 8.66 -23.21
N ASN A 72 -12.60 7.73 -23.92
CA ASN A 72 -13.06 6.46 -23.35
C ASN A 72 -11.89 5.60 -22.87
N LEU A 73 -10.78 5.58 -23.62
CA LEU A 73 -9.54 4.92 -23.18
C LEU A 73 -9.02 5.54 -21.88
N CYS A 74 -9.05 6.87 -21.77
CA CYS A 74 -8.60 7.57 -20.58
C CYS A 74 -9.47 7.26 -19.35
N PHE A 75 -10.79 7.21 -19.52
CA PHE A 75 -11.71 6.73 -18.47
C PHE A 75 -11.47 5.26 -18.09
N GLY A 76 -11.11 4.41 -19.05
CA GLY A 76 -10.71 3.02 -18.78
C GLY A 76 -9.43 2.91 -17.95
N VAL A 77 -8.44 3.76 -18.23
CA VAL A 77 -7.20 3.86 -17.45
C VAL A 77 -7.50 4.36 -16.03
N LEU A 78 -8.34 5.39 -15.90
CA LEU A 78 -8.73 5.93 -14.60
C LEU A 78 -9.52 4.93 -13.74
N SER A 79 -10.42 4.15 -14.36
CA SER A 79 -11.22 3.13 -13.66
C SER A 79 -10.37 1.96 -13.16
N SER A 80 -9.25 1.66 -13.84
CA SER A 80 -8.29 0.63 -13.41
C SER A 80 -7.48 1.00 -12.16
N HIS A 81 -7.59 2.25 -11.68
CA HIS A 81 -6.90 2.74 -10.48
C HIS A 81 -7.06 1.85 -9.25
N GLY A 82 -8.29 1.43 -8.94
CA GLY A 82 -8.56 0.58 -7.76
C GLY A 82 -7.86 -0.77 -7.86
N THR A 83 -7.76 -1.32 -9.07
CA THR A 83 -7.05 -2.56 -9.35
C THR A 83 -5.53 -2.37 -9.25
N ALA A 84 -5.00 -1.28 -9.81
CA ALA A 84 -3.58 -0.95 -9.74
C ALA A 84 -3.10 -0.70 -8.30
N SER A 85 -3.91 -0.02 -7.48
CA SER A 85 -3.60 0.17 -6.05
C SER A 85 -3.63 -1.15 -5.29
N SER A 86 -4.64 -1.99 -5.54
CA SER A 86 -4.72 -3.32 -4.91
C SER A 86 -3.53 -4.19 -5.28
N LEU A 87 -3.09 -4.15 -6.55
CA LEU A 87 -1.90 -4.86 -7.00
C LEU A 87 -0.63 -4.31 -6.35
N THR A 88 -0.50 -2.99 -6.22
CA THR A 88 0.62 -2.34 -5.52
C THR A 88 0.70 -2.79 -4.06
N LEU A 89 -0.44 -2.85 -3.36
CA LEU A 89 -0.51 -3.35 -1.99
C LEU A 89 -0.07 -4.81 -1.87
N LEU A 90 -0.53 -5.67 -2.79
CA LEU A 90 -0.18 -7.09 -2.82
C LEU A 90 1.32 -7.31 -3.09
N LEU A 91 1.93 -6.47 -3.91
CA LEU A 91 3.33 -6.63 -4.33
C LEU A 91 4.34 -5.99 -3.37
N LEU A 92 4.01 -4.84 -2.75
CA LEU A 92 4.93 -4.12 -1.86
C LEU A 92 4.90 -4.61 -0.41
N THR A 93 3.84 -5.30 0.00
CA THR A 93 3.67 -5.69 1.41
C THR A 93 4.13 -7.14 1.61
N ASP A 94 5.21 -7.34 2.38
CA ASP A 94 5.82 -8.65 2.66
C ASP A 94 4.85 -9.78 3.06
N PRO A 95 3.88 -9.60 3.98
CA PRO A 95 2.95 -10.66 4.35
C PRO A 95 2.09 -11.12 3.16
N TYR A 96 1.66 -10.19 2.30
CA TYR A 96 0.87 -10.50 1.11
C TYR A 96 1.72 -11.18 0.03
N ARG A 97 2.97 -10.76 -0.13
CA ARG A 97 3.91 -11.39 -1.06
C ARG A 97 4.20 -12.84 -0.68
N ARG A 98 4.46 -13.13 0.61
CA ARG A 98 4.66 -14.51 1.11
C ARG A 98 3.43 -15.38 0.90
N PHE A 99 2.24 -14.81 1.08
CA PHE A 99 0.98 -15.49 0.79
C PHE A 99 0.85 -15.85 -0.70
N ILE A 100 1.14 -14.91 -1.60
CA ILE A 100 1.13 -15.15 -3.06
C ILE A 100 2.17 -16.21 -3.45
N GLU A 101 3.38 -16.16 -2.90
CA GLU A 101 4.40 -17.19 -3.15
C GLU A 101 3.93 -18.58 -2.69
N SER A 102 3.23 -18.66 -1.55
CA SER A 102 2.65 -19.91 -1.06
C SER A 102 1.54 -20.46 -1.97
N LEU A 103 0.76 -19.58 -2.59
CA LEU A 103 -0.29 -19.91 -3.57
C LEU A 103 0.33 -20.34 -4.91
N LEU A 104 1.30 -19.59 -5.40
CA LEU A 104 1.97 -19.86 -6.67
C LEU A 104 2.70 -21.21 -6.63
N ARG A 105 3.36 -21.56 -5.53
CA ARG A 105 4.01 -22.88 -5.37
C ARG A 105 3.04 -24.06 -5.46
N LYS A 106 1.74 -23.85 -5.22
CA LYS A 106 0.70 -24.88 -5.32
C LYS A 106 0.11 -25.00 -6.73
N LEU A 107 0.39 -24.06 -7.63
CA LEU A 107 -0.15 -24.05 -8.98
C LEU A 107 0.80 -24.74 -9.97
N PRO A 108 0.27 -25.49 -10.96
CA PRO A 108 1.09 -26.20 -11.96
C PRO A 108 1.91 -25.26 -12.87
N TYR A 109 1.54 -23.98 -12.97
CA TYR A 109 2.30 -22.92 -13.68
C TYR A 109 3.20 -22.07 -12.76
N GLY A 110 3.26 -22.40 -11.47
CA GLY A 110 3.90 -21.61 -10.42
C GLY A 110 5.38 -21.36 -10.63
N GLU A 111 6.12 -22.38 -11.04
CA GLU A 111 7.57 -22.33 -11.32
C GLU A 111 7.94 -21.24 -12.34
N LYS A 112 7.17 -21.12 -13.43
CA LYS A 112 7.46 -20.17 -14.52
C LYS A 112 7.13 -18.73 -14.10
N LEU A 113 6.05 -18.54 -13.33
CA LEU A 113 5.66 -17.24 -12.78
C LEU A 113 6.61 -16.78 -11.67
N MET A 114 7.06 -17.69 -10.80
CA MET A 114 8.04 -17.39 -9.75
C MET A 114 9.35 -16.87 -10.36
N LYS A 115 9.83 -17.46 -11.45
CA LYS A 115 11.02 -16.97 -12.17
C LYS A 115 10.83 -15.55 -12.74
N LEU A 116 9.62 -15.16 -13.13
CA LEU A 116 9.31 -13.79 -13.58
C LEU A 116 9.21 -12.81 -12.41
N PHE A 117 8.57 -13.20 -11.32
CA PHE A 117 8.47 -12.38 -10.11
C PHE A 117 9.83 -12.12 -9.46
N THR A 118 10.69 -13.13 -9.33
CA THR A 118 12.05 -12.98 -8.80
C THR A 118 12.91 -12.09 -9.69
N LYS A 119 12.73 -12.16 -11.03
CA LYS A 119 13.43 -11.28 -11.97
C LYS A 119 12.98 -9.83 -11.88
N GLN A 120 11.69 -9.56 -11.67
CA GLN A 120 11.15 -8.21 -11.49
C GLN A 120 11.61 -7.59 -10.16
N GLN A 121 11.70 -8.37 -9.09
CA GLN A 121 12.18 -7.85 -7.81
C GLN A 121 13.66 -7.46 -7.81
N HIS A 122 14.51 -8.20 -8.53
CA HIS A 122 15.92 -7.88 -8.63
C HIS A 122 16.18 -6.57 -9.40
N VAL A 123 15.22 -6.13 -10.23
CA VAL A 123 15.26 -4.82 -10.92
C VAL A 123 14.82 -3.70 -9.97
N VAL A 124 13.83 -3.95 -9.09
CA VAL A 124 13.35 -2.94 -8.12
C VAL A 124 14.34 -2.72 -6.98
N SER A 125 15.00 -3.76 -6.46
CA SER A 125 15.97 -3.62 -5.36
C SER A 125 17.27 -2.93 -5.77
N VAL A 126 17.68 -3.05 -7.03
CA VAL A 126 18.85 -2.34 -7.57
C VAL A 126 18.58 -0.84 -7.69
N SER A 127 17.34 -0.43 -8.00
CA SER A 127 16.95 1.00 -8.13
C SER A 127 16.82 1.75 -6.79
N ILE A 128 16.72 1.06 -5.65
CA ILE A 128 16.64 1.67 -4.31
C ILE A 128 18.03 1.76 -3.64
N THR A 129 19.04 1.07 -4.19
CA THR A 129 20.40 1.00 -3.63
C THR A 129 21.42 1.89 -4.39
N GLN A 130 20.97 2.64 -5.40
CA GLN A 130 21.72 3.71 -6.06
C GLN A 130 21.20 5.08 -5.61
#